data_AF-A0A1M7CTV8-F1
#
_entry.id   AF-A0A1M7CTV8-F1
#
_cell.length_a   1.000
_cell.length_b   1.000
_cell.length_c   1.000
_cell.angle_alpha   90.00
_cell.angle_beta   90.00
_cell.angle_gamma   90.00
#
_symmetry.space_group_name_H-M   'P 1'
#
loop_
_entity.id
_entity.type
_entity.pdbx_description
1 polymer ?
#
loop_
_entity_poly.entity_id
_entity_poly.type
_entity_poly.pdbx_seq_one_letter_code
_entity_poly.pdbx_strand_id
1 'polypeptide(L)'
;MANTKHAAAREIIIDRLLNRLHGSSVKEMLEAVNDGLEANGFPPVSSNTIRNDIDTIRYVYRRKIRVERRSYENYYRYEQIGNSIFKNTFTFDEIEHLHSALMSILFCDPIQGTLIYESLSRRLSDMLEVDVESEPIVLYKKTPSKSACKIFKSIYQHIRSKSPALITCKSNKKAEEVIVVHPYYIMFDCPKYYLLCHDSTNECAAKIPIDSIIHITTSYDIEFIPNKDFPLQDFYNKHVRID
;
A
#
# COMPACT_ATOMS: atom_id res chain seq x y z
N MET A 1 -0.64 22.08 26.72
CA MET A 1 -0.61 21.07 25.66
C MET A 1 0.64 21.32 24.85
N ALA A 2 1.66 20.46 24.98
CA ALA A 2 2.99 20.68 24.43
C ALA A 2 3.02 20.41 22.92
N ASN A 3 3.79 21.23 22.22
CA ASN A 3 3.91 21.42 20.77
C ASN A 3 3.67 20.14 19.91
N THR A 4 2.44 20.00 19.39
CA THR A 4 1.96 18.87 18.58
C THR A 4 2.42 18.91 17.12
N LYS A 5 3.07 20.00 16.66
CA LYS A 5 3.55 20.09 15.28
C LYS A 5 4.60 19.02 15.02
N HIS A 6 4.34 18.12 14.07
CA HIS A 6 5.24 17.05 13.61
C HIS A 6 5.68 16.02 14.67
N ALA A 7 4.90 15.81 15.74
CA ALA A 7 5.24 14.87 16.81
C ALA A 7 5.49 13.44 16.29
N ALA A 8 4.62 12.93 15.41
CA ALA A 8 4.75 11.60 14.83
C ALA A 8 6.09 11.39 14.07
N ALA A 9 6.54 12.38 13.30
CA ALA A 9 7.80 12.29 12.56
C ALA A 9 9.00 12.17 13.50
N ARG A 10 9.01 12.94 14.59
CA ARG A 10 10.06 12.88 15.61
C ARG A 10 10.04 11.56 16.36
N GLU A 11 8.86 11.10 16.76
CA GLU A 11 8.67 9.83 17.46
C GLU A 11 9.16 8.65 16.63
N ILE A 12 8.93 8.63 15.31
CA ILE A 12 9.45 7.59 14.40
C ILE A 12 10.99 7.55 14.41
N ILE A 13 11.64 8.71 14.34
CA ILE A 13 13.11 8.79 14.33
C ILE A 13 13.65 8.35 15.70
N ILE A 14 13.09 8.85 16.80
CA ILE A 14 13.50 8.52 18.16
C ILE A 14 13.30 7.04 18.45
N ASP A 15 12.18 6.44 18.05
CA ASP A 15 11.89 5.02 18.20
C ASP A 15 12.95 4.13 17.54
N ARG A 16 13.37 4.44 16.30
CA ARG A 16 14.44 3.72 15.60
C ARG A 16 15.77 3.83 16.35
N LEU A 17 16.09 5.01 16.87
CA LEU A 17 17.31 5.25 17.64
C LEU A 17 17.31 4.50 18.98
N LEU A 18 16.16 4.44 19.65
CA LEU A 18 15.98 3.64 20.86
C LEU A 18 16.14 2.13 20.61
N ASN A 19 15.88 1.67 19.38
CA ASN A 19 16.04 0.26 19.01
C ASN A 19 17.50 -0.15 18.68
N ARG A 20 18.45 0.80 18.66
CA ARG A 20 19.87 0.51 18.44
C ARG A 20 20.47 -0.26 19.61
N LEU A 21 21.31 -1.25 19.31
CA LEU A 21 22.02 -2.05 20.32
C LEU A 21 22.81 -1.19 21.31
N HIS A 22 23.51 -0.17 20.80
CA HIS A 22 24.34 0.72 21.62
C HIS A 22 23.54 1.83 22.30
N GLY A 23 22.25 2.00 21.98
CA GLY A 23 21.44 3.16 22.37
C GLY A 23 21.94 4.47 21.76
N SER A 24 21.19 5.54 22.01
CA SER A 24 21.55 6.87 21.51
C SER A 24 21.44 7.94 22.60
N SER A 25 22.30 8.96 22.51
CA SER A 25 22.24 10.10 23.41
C SER A 25 21.18 11.11 22.96
N VAL A 26 20.75 12.00 23.88
CA VAL A 26 19.80 13.09 23.51
C VAL A 26 20.38 13.99 22.43
N LYS A 27 21.71 14.15 22.39
CA LYS A 27 22.39 14.95 21.38
C LYS A 27 22.31 14.28 20.00
N GLU A 28 22.62 12.99 19.93
CA GLU A 28 22.50 12.21 18.69
C GLU A 28 21.05 12.17 18.18
N MET A 29 20.08 12.01 19.09
CA MET A 29 18.66 12.04 18.73
C MET A 29 18.22 13.43 18.25
N LEU A 30 18.71 14.50 18.87
CA LEU A 30 18.41 15.87 18.44
C LEU A 30 18.92 16.16 17.03
N GLU A 31 20.17 15.77 16.75
CA GLU A 31 20.80 15.94 15.44
C GLU A 31 20.00 15.19 14.36
N ALA A 32 19.77 13.88 14.55
CA ALA A 32 19.02 13.07 13.59
C ALA A 32 17.57 13.55 13.37
N VAL A 33 16.90 14.05 14.42
CA VAL A 33 15.55 14.59 14.30
C VAL A 33 15.57 15.92 13.53
N ASN A 34 16.50 16.81 13.82
CA ASN A 34 16.58 18.11 13.15
C ASN A 34 16.98 17.96 11.68
N ASP A 35 17.91 17.06 11.35
CA ASP A 35 18.23 16.72 9.95
C ASP A 35 16.99 16.21 9.20
N GLY A 36 16.22 15.34 9.85
CA GLY A 36 14.97 14.81 9.30
C GLY A 36 13.90 15.89 9.10
N LEU A 37 13.80 16.87 10.00
CA LEU A 37 12.85 17.98 9.88
C LEU A 37 13.27 18.97 8.79
N GLU A 38 14.55 19.32 8.73
CA GLU A 38 15.11 20.24 7.74
C GLU A 38 14.92 19.71 6.31
N ALA A 39 15.19 18.42 6.08
CA ALA A 39 14.97 17.76 4.79
C ALA A 39 13.52 17.83 4.29
N ASN A 40 12.56 18.08 5.19
CA ASN A 40 11.14 18.23 4.89
C ASN A 40 10.64 19.68 5.02
N GLY A 41 11.55 20.65 5.15
CA GLY A 41 11.23 22.08 5.24
C GLY A 41 10.61 22.51 6.58
N PHE A 42 10.78 21.72 7.64
CA PHE A 42 10.25 22.03 8.97
C PHE A 42 11.29 22.68 9.89
N PRO A 43 10.87 23.53 10.85
CA PRO A 43 11.79 24.17 11.78
C PRO A 43 12.41 23.17 12.77
N PRO A 44 13.65 23.40 13.25
CA PRO A 44 14.32 22.53 14.20
C PRO A 44 13.66 22.57 15.58
N VAL A 45 13.91 21.54 16.38
CA VAL A 45 13.45 21.40 17.76
C VAL A 45 14.61 21.45 18.76
N SER A 46 14.27 21.48 20.04
CA SER A 46 15.23 21.58 21.15
C SER A 46 15.47 20.23 21.83
N SER A 47 16.56 20.10 22.60
CA SER A 47 16.80 18.91 23.43
C SER A 47 15.68 18.61 24.43
N ASN A 48 14.96 19.64 24.90
CA ASN A 48 13.82 19.44 25.80
C ASN A 48 12.64 18.79 25.08
N THR A 49 12.44 19.12 23.80
CA THR A 49 11.43 18.44 22.96
C THR A 49 11.77 16.95 22.84
N ILE A 50 13.03 16.61 22.57
CA ILE A 50 13.48 15.22 22.49
C ILE A 50 13.26 14.48 23.82
N ARG A 51 13.56 15.09 24.96
CA ARG A 51 13.30 14.50 26.29
C ARG A 51 11.82 14.24 26.51
N ASN A 52 10.96 15.20 26.15
CA ASN A 52 9.51 15.02 26.25
C ASN A 52 9.01 13.89 25.33
N ASP A 53 9.52 13.78 24.10
CA ASP A 53 9.15 12.71 23.18
C ASP A 53 9.60 11.32 23.73
N ILE A 54 10.78 11.23 24.35
CA ILE A 54 11.23 10.01 25.07
C ILE A 54 10.29 9.67 26.23
N ASP A 55 9.86 10.67 27.01
CA ASP A 55 8.91 10.47 28.10
C ASP A 55 7.53 10.04 27.58
N THR A 56 7.09 10.57 26.44
CA THR A 56 5.88 10.09 25.76
C THR A 56 6.00 8.59 25.41
N ILE A 57 7.10 8.17 24.77
CA ILE A 57 7.37 6.76 24.45
C ILE A 57 7.38 5.90 25.71
N ARG A 58 7.98 6.40 26.79
CA ARG A 58 8.09 5.68 28.06
C ARG A 58 6.74 5.52 28.77
N TYR A 59 6.01 6.61 28.96
CA TYR A 59 4.88 6.66 29.86
C TYR A 59 3.54 6.53 29.13
N VAL A 60 3.39 7.15 27.96
CA VAL A 60 2.14 7.10 27.17
C VAL A 60 2.07 5.78 26.41
N TYR A 61 3.12 5.45 25.66
CA TYR A 61 3.19 4.19 24.91
C TYR A 61 3.66 2.99 25.76
N ARG A 62 3.90 3.23 27.07
CA ARG A 62 4.24 2.22 28.07
C ARG A 62 5.44 1.34 27.67
N ARG A 63 6.46 1.93 27.04
CA ARG A 63 7.69 1.20 26.69
C ARG A 63 8.75 1.33 27.76
N LYS A 64 9.41 0.21 28.05
CA LYS A 64 10.53 0.20 28.97
C LYS A 64 11.80 0.66 28.27
N ILE A 65 12.37 1.76 28.74
CA ILE A 65 13.59 2.37 28.21
C ILE A 65 14.68 2.25 29.27
N ARG A 66 15.78 1.58 28.91
CA ARG A 66 17.00 1.51 29.71
C ARG A 66 17.84 2.75 29.45
N VAL A 67 18.38 3.32 30.53
CA VAL A 67 19.30 4.47 30.47
C VAL A 67 20.67 4.01 30.97
N GLU A 68 21.69 4.22 30.17
CA GLU A 68 23.09 3.92 30.50
C GLU A 68 23.90 5.20 30.47
N ARG A 69 24.57 5.51 31.59
CA ARG A 69 25.49 6.64 31.62
C ARG A 69 26.83 6.21 31.04
N ARG A 70 27.27 6.88 29.98
CA ARG A 70 28.61 6.73 29.40
C ARG A 70 29.32 8.07 29.52
N SER A 71 30.32 8.11 30.40
CA SER A 71 31.03 9.34 30.76
C SER A 71 30.07 10.44 31.25
N TYR A 72 29.90 11.51 30.47
CA TYR A 72 29.06 12.66 30.81
C TYR A 72 27.66 12.61 30.16
N GLU A 73 27.40 11.62 29.30
CA GLU A 73 26.13 11.53 28.57
C GLU A 73 25.31 10.30 28.96
N ASN A 74 24.00 10.46 28.91
CA ASN A 74 23.05 9.36 29.07
C ASN A 74 22.68 8.83 27.69
N TYR A 75 22.78 7.51 27.52
CA TYR A 75 22.36 6.78 26.33
C TYR A 75 21.07 6.03 26.63
N TYR A 76 20.11 6.15 25.73
CA TYR A 76 18.77 5.61 25.87
C TYR A 76 18.57 4.50 24.84
N ARG A 77 18.02 3.37 25.28
CA ARG A 77 17.60 2.27 24.40
C ARG A 77 16.39 1.54 24.97
N TYR A 78 15.67 0.79 24.14
CA TYR A 78 14.67 -0.16 24.64
C TYR A 78 15.32 -1.21 25.53
N GLU A 79 14.64 -1.60 26.61
CA GLU A 79 15.12 -2.64 27.52
C GLU A 79 15.26 -4.01 26.81
N GLN A 80 14.37 -4.28 25.86
CA GLN A 80 14.41 -5.42 24.96
C GLN A 80 14.35 -4.94 23.51
N ILE A 81 15.28 -5.41 22.69
CA ILE A 81 15.38 -5.06 21.27
C ILE A 81 14.15 -5.58 20.53
N GLY A 82 13.62 -4.78 19.60
CA GLY A 82 12.39 -5.07 18.86
C GLY A 82 11.11 -4.58 19.54
N ASN A 83 11.19 -3.91 20.70
CA ASN A 83 10.05 -3.29 21.40
C ASN A 83 9.66 -1.90 20.86
N SER A 84 9.94 -1.65 19.58
CA SER A 84 9.51 -0.45 18.90
C SER A 84 7.99 -0.21 19.08
N ILE A 85 7.61 1.05 19.24
CA ILE A 85 6.22 1.51 19.20
C ILE A 85 5.68 1.46 17.77
N PHE A 86 6.55 1.51 16.76
CA PHE A 86 6.25 1.30 15.36
C PHE A 86 6.73 -0.09 14.95
N LYS A 87 5.91 -1.12 15.16
CA LYS A 87 6.22 -2.45 14.60
C LYS A 87 6.43 -2.26 13.09
N ASN A 88 7.62 -2.57 12.58
CA ASN A 88 7.99 -2.43 11.15
C ASN A 88 7.09 -3.24 10.19
N THR A 89 6.09 -3.94 10.70
CA THR A 89 4.96 -4.46 9.93
C THR A 89 3.79 -3.51 10.09
N PHE A 90 3.53 -2.71 9.05
CA PHE A 90 2.24 -2.06 8.92
C PHE A 90 1.15 -3.12 9.05
N THR A 91 0.15 -2.83 9.87
CA THR A 91 -1.07 -3.63 9.86
C THR A 91 -1.74 -3.47 8.50
N PHE A 92 -2.51 -4.48 8.08
CA PHE A 92 -3.23 -4.42 6.81
C PHE A 92 -4.05 -3.14 6.67
N ASP A 93 -4.71 -2.70 7.74
CA ASP A 93 -5.48 -1.47 7.80
C ASP A 93 -4.61 -0.21 7.58
N GLU A 94 -3.39 -0.17 8.12
CA GLU A 94 -2.46 0.96 7.92
C GLU A 94 -1.95 1.02 6.47
N ILE A 95 -1.69 -0.14 5.85
CA ILE A 95 -1.35 -0.25 4.43
C ILE A 95 -2.50 0.27 3.57
N GLU A 96 -3.74 -0.11 3.89
CA GLU A 96 -4.93 0.34 3.16
C GLU A 96 -5.15 1.86 3.28
N HIS A 97 -4.91 2.45 4.46
CA HIS A 97 -5.00 3.90 4.65
C HIS A 97 -3.89 4.65 3.90
N LEU A 98 -2.65 4.15 3.92
CA LEU A 98 -1.53 4.72 3.17
C LEU A 98 -1.78 4.68 1.67
N HIS A 99 -2.24 3.54 1.16
CA HIS A 99 -2.61 3.39 -0.25
C HIS A 99 -3.74 4.34 -0.65
N SER A 100 -4.78 4.46 0.19
CA SER A 100 -5.89 5.38 -0.07
C SER A 100 -5.45 6.85 -0.08
N ALA A 101 -4.54 7.24 0.82
CA ALA A 101 -3.96 8.58 0.85
C ALA A 101 -3.11 8.87 -0.39
N LEU A 102 -2.28 7.92 -0.81
CA LEU A 102 -1.48 8.01 -2.05
C LEU A 102 -2.34 8.19 -3.29
N MET A 103 -3.42 7.42 -3.41
CA MET A 103 -4.36 7.54 -4.53
C MET A 103 -5.12 8.86 -4.50
N SER A 104 -5.41 9.41 -3.32
CA SER A 104 -6.02 10.74 -3.19
C SER A 104 -5.07 11.85 -3.65
N ILE A 105 -3.78 11.71 -3.37
CA ILE A 105 -2.75 12.66 -3.83
C ILE A 105 -2.57 12.58 -5.35
N LEU A 106 -2.50 11.36 -5.90
CA LEU A 106 -2.43 11.10 -7.34
C LEU A 106 -3.64 11.69 -8.11
N PHE A 107 -4.83 11.62 -7.49
CA PHE A 107 -6.06 12.18 -8.03
C PHE A 107 -6.09 13.72 -8.02
N CYS A 108 -5.45 14.36 -7.04
CA CYS A 108 -5.46 15.82 -6.88
C CYS A 108 -4.40 16.55 -7.72
N ASP A 109 -3.25 15.92 -7.98
CA ASP A 109 -2.19 16.47 -8.83
C ASP A 109 -1.59 15.34 -9.70
N PRO A 110 -1.92 15.25 -10.99
CA PRO A 110 -1.45 14.17 -11.84
C PRO A 110 0.08 14.14 -12.01
N ILE A 111 0.77 15.28 -11.91
CA ILE A 111 2.21 15.39 -12.16
C ILE A 111 2.98 15.22 -10.86
N GLN A 112 2.66 15.99 -9.81
CA GLN A 112 3.34 15.84 -8.52
C GLN A 112 2.88 14.59 -7.76
N GLY A 113 1.63 14.18 -7.93
CA GLY A 113 1.11 12.95 -7.34
C GLY A 113 1.76 11.70 -7.92
N THR A 114 2.15 11.70 -9.20
CA THR A 114 2.93 10.61 -9.80
C THR A 114 4.34 10.55 -9.21
N LEU A 115 5.03 11.69 -9.06
CA LEU A 115 6.36 11.76 -8.45
C LEU A 115 6.34 11.38 -6.94
N ILE A 116 5.31 11.81 -6.22
CA ILE A 116 5.07 11.44 -4.82
C ILE A 116 4.74 9.95 -4.72
N TYR A 117 3.93 9.40 -5.63
CA TYR A 117 3.63 7.97 -5.70
C TYR A 117 4.89 7.14 -5.97
N GLU A 118 5.71 7.49 -6.96
CA GLU A 118 6.96 6.80 -7.28
C GLU A 118 7.99 6.87 -6.13
N SER A 119 8.08 8.01 -5.44
CA SER A 119 9.01 8.16 -4.31
C SER A 119 8.54 7.42 -3.04
N LEU A 120 7.24 7.41 -2.77
CA LEU A 120 6.66 6.72 -1.61
C LEU A 120 6.53 5.22 -1.84
N SER A 121 6.14 4.78 -3.05
CA SER A 121 6.10 3.36 -3.42
C SER A 121 7.48 2.73 -3.33
N ARG A 122 8.51 3.37 -3.87
CA ARG A 122 9.91 2.93 -3.75
C ARG A 122 10.38 2.85 -2.29
N ARG A 123 10.08 3.87 -1.46
CA ARG A 123 10.39 3.81 -0.02
C ARG A 123 9.62 2.72 0.73
N LEU A 124 8.36 2.47 0.36
CA LEU A 124 7.54 1.38 0.91
C LEU A 124 8.10 0.01 0.49
N SER A 125 8.49 -0.14 -0.76
CA SER A 125 9.16 -1.33 -1.31
C SER A 125 10.50 -1.61 -0.62
N ASP A 126 11.34 -0.60 -0.44
CA ASP A 126 12.61 -0.70 0.29
C ASP A 126 12.40 -1.10 1.77
N MET A 127 11.31 -0.63 2.39
CA MET A 127 10.95 -0.97 3.77
C MET A 127 10.35 -2.37 3.92
N LEU A 128 9.67 -2.86 2.88
CA LEU A 128 8.96 -4.14 2.89
C LEU A 128 9.75 -5.27 2.22
N GLU A 129 10.92 -4.99 1.64
CA GLU A 129 11.70 -5.92 0.81
C GLU A 129 10.89 -6.47 -0.39
N VAL A 130 10.01 -5.64 -0.98
CA VAL A 130 9.14 -6.04 -2.10
C VAL A 130 9.47 -5.27 -3.37
N ASP A 131 9.65 -5.99 -4.48
CA ASP A 131 10.10 -5.48 -5.77
C ASP A 131 9.12 -4.46 -6.41
N VAL A 132 9.66 -3.37 -6.97
CA VAL A 132 8.94 -2.13 -7.39
C VAL A 132 8.30 -2.25 -8.77
N GLU A 133 8.66 -3.24 -9.59
CA GLU A 133 8.22 -3.33 -10.99
C GLU A 133 6.77 -3.84 -11.19
N SER A 134 6.00 -4.07 -10.14
CA SER A 134 4.60 -4.50 -10.31
C SER A 134 3.65 -3.31 -10.42
N GLU A 135 3.11 -3.10 -11.62
CA GLU A 135 2.02 -2.16 -11.89
C GLU A 135 0.83 -2.37 -10.92
N PRO A 136 0.25 -1.30 -10.35
CA PRO A 136 -0.89 -1.40 -9.45
C PRO A 136 -2.18 -1.68 -10.23
N ILE A 137 -2.80 -2.86 -10.04
CA ILE A 137 -3.96 -3.28 -10.86
C ILE A 137 -5.32 -3.02 -10.18
N VAL A 138 -5.42 -2.56 -8.92
CA VAL A 138 -6.75 -2.43 -8.29
C VAL A 138 -6.92 -1.27 -7.31
N LEU A 139 -7.98 -0.47 -7.52
CA LEU A 139 -8.54 0.52 -6.59
C LEU A 139 -9.85 -0.02 -6.01
N TYR A 140 -9.97 -0.13 -4.68
CA TYR A 140 -11.23 -0.50 -4.03
C TYR A 140 -11.87 0.72 -3.35
N LYS A 141 -13.15 1.00 -3.65
CA LYS A 141 -13.95 2.05 -2.97
C LYS A 141 -14.76 1.53 -1.78
N LYS A 142 -14.85 0.20 -1.59
CA LYS A 142 -15.49 -0.49 -0.46
C LYS A 142 -14.90 -1.89 -0.31
N THR A 143 -14.68 -2.35 0.94
CA THR A 143 -14.11 -3.67 1.25
C THR A 143 -14.99 -4.79 0.65
N PRO A 144 -14.48 -5.58 -0.31
CA PRO A 144 -15.24 -6.71 -0.86
C PRO A 144 -15.43 -7.80 0.19
N SER A 145 -16.45 -8.64 0.02
CA SER A 145 -16.64 -9.81 0.88
C SER A 145 -15.45 -10.78 0.74
N LYS A 146 -15.18 -11.62 1.76
CA LYS A 146 -14.06 -12.57 1.75
C LYS A 146 -14.08 -13.51 0.52
N SER A 147 -15.26 -13.87 0.03
CA SER A 147 -15.43 -14.65 -1.21
C SER A 147 -15.06 -13.84 -2.44
N ALA A 148 -15.52 -12.59 -2.53
CA ALA A 148 -15.13 -11.68 -3.61
C ALA A 148 -13.60 -11.45 -3.60
N CYS A 149 -12.96 -11.23 -2.44
CA CYS A 149 -11.50 -11.07 -2.34
C CYS A 149 -10.71 -12.24 -2.95
N LYS A 150 -11.22 -13.48 -2.84
CA LYS A 150 -10.59 -14.65 -3.45
C LYS A 150 -10.68 -14.61 -4.97
N ILE A 151 -11.84 -14.25 -5.51
CA ILE A 151 -12.05 -14.08 -6.96
C ILE A 151 -11.15 -12.97 -7.48
N PHE A 152 -11.13 -11.81 -6.81
CA PHE A 152 -10.23 -10.69 -7.15
C PHE A 152 -8.76 -11.10 -7.19
N LYS A 153 -8.29 -11.80 -6.14
CA LYS A 153 -6.91 -12.28 -6.07
C LYS A 153 -6.57 -13.22 -7.24
N SER A 154 -7.48 -14.12 -7.59
CA SER A 154 -7.26 -15.06 -8.70
C SER A 154 -7.28 -14.36 -10.06
N ILE A 155 -8.23 -13.45 -10.30
CA ILE A 155 -8.24 -12.62 -11.52
C ILE A 155 -6.93 -11.84 -11.65
N TYR A 156 -6.48 -11.20 -10.57
CA TYR A 156 -5.22 -10.46 -10.55
C TYR A 156 -4.02 -11.35 -10.92
N GLN A 157 -3.97 -12.58 -10.39
CA GLN A 157 -2.92 -13.53 -10.72
C GLN A 157 -2.92 -13.90 -12.21
N HIS A 158 -4.10 -14.10 -12.82
CA HIS A 158 -4.21 -14.39 -14.24
C HIS A 158 -3.80 -13.22 -15.14
N ILE A 159 -4.19 -11.98 -14.78
CA ILE A 159 -3.75 -10.77 -15.49
C ILE A 159 -2.22 -10.65 -15.43
N ARG A 160 -1.64 -10.75 -14.23
CA ARG A 160 -0.19 -10.58 -14.02
C ARG A 160 0.64 -11.66 -14.69
N SER A 161 0.19 -12.91 -14.63
CA SER A 161 0.88 -14.04 -15.27
C SER A 161 0.61 -14.14 -16.76
N LYS A 162 -0.27 -13.28 -17.32
CA LYS A 162 -0.75 -13.38 -18.70
C LYS A 162 -1.19 -14.80 -19.01
N SER A 163 -2.08 -15.35 -18.17
CA SER A 163 -2.61 -16.71 -18.32
C SER A 163 -4.12 -16.70 -18.55
N PRO A 164 -4.65 -17.55 -19.45
CA PRO A 164 -6.08 -17.67 -19.63
C PRO A 164 -6.76 -18.25 -18.39
N ALA A 165 -7.97 -17.77 -18.12
CA ALA A 165 -8.78 -18.18 -17.00
C ALA A 165 -10.02 -18.92 -17.50
N LEU A 166 -10.33 -20.05 -16.89
CA LEU A 166 -11.62 -20.71 -17.00
C LEU A 166 -12.52 -20.18 -15.87
N ILE A 167 -13.61 -19.52 -16.24
CA ILE A 167 -14.50 -18.82 -15.31
C ILE A 167 -15.89 -19.45 -15.36
N THR A 168 -16.44 -19.75 -14.18
CA THR A 168 -17.85 -20.17 -14.02
C THR A 168 -18.68 -19.00 -13.55
N CYS A 169 -19.64 -18.59 -14.37
CA CYS A 169 -20.53 -17.46 -14.13
C CYS A 169 -21.95 -17.92 -13.79
N LYS A 170 -22.61 -17.19 -12.89
CA LYS A 170 -24.02 -17.36 -12.59
C LYS A 170 -24.88 -16.70 -13.68
N SER A 171 -25.47 -17.49 -14.58
CA SER A 171 -26.42 -16.94 -15.56
C SER A 171 -27.75 -16.57 -14.90
N ASN A 172 -28.38 -15.50 -15.37
CA ASN A 172 -29.73 -15.10 -14.96
C ASN A 172 -30.79 -16.15 -15.33
N LYS A 173 -30.50 -17.09 -16.25
CA LYS A 173 -31.44 -18.09 -16.79
C LYS A 173 -31.32 -19.51 -16.19
N LYS A 174 -30.64 -19.66 -15.04
CA LYS A 174 -30.50 -20.89 -14.20
C LYS A 174 -29.42 -21.92 -14.56
N ALA A 175 -28.77 -21.87 -15.73
CA ALA A 175 -27.60 -22.71 -15.99
C ALA A 175 -26.31 -21.97 -15.63
N GLU A 176 -25.38 -22.63 -14.93
CA GLU A 176 -24.02 -22.12 -14.77
C GLU A 176 -23.34 -22.15 -16.14
N GLU A 177 -22.70 -21.04 -16.50
CA GLU A 177 -22.02 -20.92 -17.78
C GLU A 177 -20.51 -20.91 -17.53
N VAL A 178 -19.81 -21.80 -18.22
CA VAL A 178 -18.35 -21.92 -18.12
C VAL A 178 -17.76 -21.33 -19.40
N ILE A 179 -16.92 -20.33 -19.25
CA ILE A 179 -16.27 -19.62 -20.36
C ILE A 179 -14.76 -19.56 -20.15
N VAL A 180 -14.01 -19.64 -21.23
CA VAL A 180 -12.58 -19.35 -21.24
C VAL A 180 -12.40 -17.87 -21.57
N VAL A 181 -11.64 -17.16 -20.75
CA VAL A 181 -11.34 -15.75 -21.00
C VAL A 181 -9.85 -15.45 -20.85
N HIS A 182 -9.42 -14.40 -21.56
CA HIS A 182 -8.11 -13.77 -21.39
C HIS A 182 -8.32 -12.47 -20.60
N PRO A 183 -8.02 -12.47 -19.28
CA PRO A 183 -8.31 -11.31 -18.43
C PRO A 183 -7.30 -10.18 -18.65
N TYR A 184 -7.79 -8.94 -18.73
CA TYR A 184 -6.97 -7.76 -19.01
C TYR A 184 -6.99 -6.73 -17.88
N TYR A 185 -8.19 -6.24 -17.52
CA TYR A 185 -8.33 -5.19 -16.52
C TYR A 185 -9.51 -5.44 -15.59
N ILE A 186 -9.42 -4.88 -14.39
CA ILE A 186 -10.55 -4.74 -13.49
C ILE A 186 -11.01 -3.29 -13.56
N MET A 187 -12.26 -3.08 -13.96
CA MET A 187 -12.88 -1.76 -14.03
C MET A 187 -13.92 -1.61 -12.92
N PHE A 188 -13.92 -0.46 -12.27
CA PHE A 188 -14.99 -0.05 -11.36
C PHE A 188 -15.95 0.90 -12.08
N ASP A 189 -17.21 0.50 -12.19
CA ASP A 189 -18.28 1.27 -12.79
C ASP A 189 -19.44 1.30 -11.78
N CYS A 190 -19.46 2.37 -10.97
CA CYS A 190 -20.24 2.49 -9.75
C CYS A 190 -21.67 1.92 -9.91
N PRO A 191 -22.12 0.96 -9.07
CA PRO A 191 -21.48 0.48 -7.84
C PRO A 191 -20.71 -0.85 -7.98
N LYS A 192 -20.45 -1.34 -9.20
CA LYS A 192 -19.98 -2.72 -9.43
C LYS A 192 -18.59 -2.77 -10.05
N TYR A 193 -17.88 -3.88 -9.80
CA TYR A 193 -16.64 -4.19 -10.48
C TYR A 193 -16.88 -5.14 -11.65
N TYR A 194 -16.11 -4.94 -12.70
CA TYR A 194 -16.17 -5.70 -13.93
C TYR A 194 -14.78 -6.18 -14.33
N LEU A 195 -14.69 -7.42 -14.77
CA LEU A 195 -13.55 -7.95 -15.50
C LEU A 195 -13.70 -7.59 -16.98
N LEU A 196 -12.73 -6.86 -17.51
CA LEU A 196 -12.53 -6.67 -18.94
C LEU A 196 -11.59 -7.75 -19.45
N CYS A 197 -12.04 -8.48 -20.45
CA CYS A 197 -11.36 -9.67 -20.96
C CYS A 197 -11.76 -9.96 -22.41
N HIS A 198 -11.01 -10.82 -23.07
CA HIS A 198 -11.45 -11.45 -24.32
C HIS A 198 -12.07 -12.80 -24.00
N ASP A 199 -13.31 -13.02 -24.42
CA ASP A 199 -13.99 -14.31 -24.31
C ASP A 199 -13.63 -15.16 -25.52
N SER A 200 -12.84 -16.21 -25.30
CA SER A 200 -12.40 -17.14 -26.35
C SER A 200 -13.55 -18.01 -26.86
N THR A 201 -14.63 -18.15 -26.08
CA THR A 201 -15.79 -18.96 -26.43
C THR A 201 -16.62 -18.30 -27.52
N ASN A 202 -16.75 -16.97 -27.44
CA ASN A 202 -17.52 -16.13 -28.36
C ASN A 202 -16.61 -15.25 -29.24
N GLU A 203 -15.29 -15.44 -29.16
CA GLU A 203 -14.24 -14.69 -29.87
C GLU A 203 -14.43 -13.16 -29.83
N CYS A 204 -14.82 -12.62 -28.67
CA CYS A 204 -15.16 -11.20 -28.56
C CYS A 204 -14.75 -10.56 -27.23
N ALA A 205 -14.68 -9.24 -27.25
CA ALA A 205 -14.44 -8.41 -26.07
C ALA A 205 -15.63 -8.52 -25.09
N ALA A 206 -15.34 -8.87 -23.84
CA ALA A 206 -16.35 -9.10 -22.81
C ALA A 206 -16.11 -8.25 -21.55
N LYS A 207 -17.22 -7.76 -20.98
CA LYS A 207 -17.27 -7.05 -19.69
C LYS A 207 -18.12 -7.86 -18.71
N ILE A 208 -17.47 -8.61 -17.82
CA ILE A 208 -18.12 -9.57 -16.91
C ILE A 208 -18.23 -8.97 -15.51
N PRO A 209 -19.42 -8.88 -14.88
CA PRO A 209 -19.53 -8.45 -13.49
C PRO A 209 -18.81 -9.44 -12.56
N ILE A 210 -17.90 -8.96 -11.71
CA ILE A 210 -17.12 -9.84 -10.82
C ILE A 210 -18.04 -10.57 -9.83
N ASP A 211 -19.12 -9.92 -9.38
CA ASP A 211 -20.12 -10.54 -8.49
C ASP A 211 -20.86 -11.73 -9.13
N SER A 212 -20.79 -11.88 -10.45
CA SER A 212 -21.39 -13.03 -11.16
C SER A 212 -20.45 -14.24 -11.25
N ILE A 213 -19.17 -14.07 -10.91
CA ILE A 213 -18.16 -15.12 -10.99
C ILE A 213 -18.20 -15.97 -9.71
N ILE A 214 -18.46 -17.26 -9.88
CA ILE A 214 -18.54 -18.24 -8.79
C ILE A 214 -17.17 -18.89 -8.57
N HIS A 215 -16.51 -19.28 -9.66
CA HIS A 215 -15.22 -19.95 -9.63
C HIS A 215 -14.34 -19.50 -10.79
N ILE A 216 -13.03 -19.53 -10.56
CA ILE A 216 -12.00 -19.17 -11.52
C ILE A 216 -10.83 -20.12 -11.31
N THR A 217 -10.33 -20.66 -12.41
CA THR A 217 -9.19 -21.59 -12.46
C THR A 217 -8.35 -21.32 -13.70
N THR A 218 -7.13 -21.84 -13.74
CA THR A 218 -6.25 -21.73 -14.91
C THR A 218 -6.72 -22.66 -16.02
N SER A 219 -6.80 -22.15 -17.24
CA SER A 219 -6.84 -23.00 -18.43
C SER A 219 -5.41 -23.22 -18.92
N TYR A 220 -4.94 -24.46 -18.90
CA TYR A 220 -3.54 -24.81 -19.22
C TYR A 220 -3.33 -25.09 -20.71
N ASP A 221 -4.38 -25.41 -21.45
CA ASP A 221 -4.29 -25.90 -22.84
C ASP A 221 -4.40 -24.78 -23.89
N ILE A 222 -4.41 -23.51 -23.47
CA ILE A 222 -4.69 -22.36 -24.33
C ILE A 222 -3.60 -21.31 -24.14
N GLU A 223 -3.10 -20.76 -25.24
CA GLU A 223 -2.15 -19.64 -25.20
C GLU A 223 -2.86 -18.32 -24.90
N PHE A 224 -2.20 -17.43 -24.16
CA PHE A 224 -2.78 -16.15 -23.80
C PHE A 224 -2.81 -15.18 -24.98
N ILE A 225 -4.00 -14.69 -25.31
CA ILE A 225 -4.19 -13.64 -26.30
C ILE A 225 -3.92 -12.28 -25.63
N PRO A 226 -2.95 -11.49 -26.13
CA PRO A 226 -2.71 -10.14 -25.60
C PRO A 226 -3.87 -9.19 -25.90
N ASN A 227 -4.09 -8.24 -24.99
CA ASN A 227 -5.15 -7.25 -25.13
C ASN A 227 -5.01 -6.40 -26.40
N LYS A 228 -5.97 -6.57 -27.32
CA LYS A 228 -6.20 -5.70 -28.47
C LYS A 228 -7.57 -5.01 -28.41
N ASP A 229 -8.45 -5.51 -27.55
CA ASP A 229 -9.86 -5.14 -27.48
C ASP A 229 -10.10 -3.88 -26.63
N PHE A 230 -9.24 -3.64 -25.64
CA PHE A 230 -9.35 -2.53 -24.70
C PHE A 230 -8.02 -1.78 -24.61
N PRO A 231 -7.56 -1.08 -25.67
CA PRO A 231 -6.33 -0.30 -25.59
C PRO A 231 -6.43 0.74 -24.47
N LEU A 232 -5.41 0.79 -23.61
CA LEU A 232 -5.39 1.64 -22.41
C LEU A 232 -5.71 3.10 -22.72
N GLN A 233 -5.17 3.61 -23.82
CA GLN A 233 -5.36 5.00 -24.24
C GLN A 233 -6.84 5.34 -24.51
N ASP A 234 -7.60 4.43 -25.14
CA ASP A 234 -9.03 4.63 -25.39
C ASP A 234 -9.87 4.41 -24.12
N PHE A 235 -9.45 3.47 -23.26
CA PHE A 235 -10.08 3.25 -21.96
C PHE A 235 -9.99 4.49 -21.07
N TYR A 236 -8.81 5.11 -20.97
CA TYR A 236 -8.62 6.35 -20.21
C TYR A 236 -9.40 7.51 -20.82
N ASN A 237 -9.33 7.74 -22.14
CA ASN A 237 -10.06 8.84 -22.79
C ASN A 237 -11.60 8.74 -22.62
N LYS A 238 -12.15 7.53 -22.58
CA LYS A 238 -13.60 7.30 -22.49
C LYS A 238 -14.14 7.34 -21.07
N HIS A 239 -13.33 7.03 -20.06
CA HIS A 239 -13.78 6.85 -18.67
C HIS A 239 -13.14 7.83 -17.68
N VAL A 240 -12.10 8.54 -18.11
CA VAL A 240 -11.48 9.65 -17.40
C VAL A 240 -11.56 10.85 -18.35
N ARG A 241 -12.66 11.62 -18.27
CA ARG A 241 -12.71 12.93 -18.95
C ARG A 241 -11.62 13.79 -18.31
N ILE A 242 -10.56 14.03 -19.06
CA ILE A 242 -9.60 15.09 -18.77
C ILE A 242 -10.14 16.31 -19.52
N ASP A 243 -10.88 17.17 -18.83
CA ASP A 243 -11.06 18.57 -19.24
C ASP A 243 -9.91 19.40 -18.64
#